data_AF-A0AA35SI57-F1
#
_entry.id   AF-A0AA35SI57-F1
#
_cell.length_a   1.000
_cell.length_b   1.000
_cell.length_c   1.000
_cell.angle_alpha   90.00
_cell.angle_beta   90.00
_cell.angle_gamma   90.00
#
_symmetry.space_group_name_H-M   'P 1'
#
loop_
_entity.id
_entity.type
_entity.pdbx_description
1 polymer ?
#
loop_
_entity_poly.entity_id
_entity_poly.type
_entity_poly.pdbx_seq_one_letter_code
_entity_poly.pdbx_strand_id
1 'polypeptide(L)'
;MIHIVDERDISPSHKFYNSLPDVDVEKDEQEVGLLYSIVSSVVLCNTAVREAHIIMYLLCPQDDSDFQPTLLRVSDETGSLETSIVAEGNLARGSLDPKDVFIADTGKEVFVWIGSGASSAENQNALPYAHNYLMKTKHPLVPVTCIKDGRETSAFNAIFR
;
A
#
# COMPACT_ATOMS: atom_id res chain seq x y z
N MET A 1 -4.09 -4.13 10.94
CA MET A 1 -3.40 -5.31 11.49
C MET A 1 -1.92 -5.11 11.19
N ILE A 2 -1.09 -4.89 12.20
CA ILE A 2 0.35 -4.66 12.01
C ILE A 2 0.99 -6.04 11.86
N HIS A 3 1.53 -6.34 10.67
CA HIS A 3 2.23 -7.60 10.43
C HIS A 3 3.73 -7.38 10.61
N ILE A 4 4.33 -8.08 11.58
CA ILE A 4 5.77 -8.25 11.71
C ILE A 4 6.07 -9.65 11.16
N VAL A 5 6.86 -9.77 10.10
CA VAL A 5 7.12 -11.05 9.41
C VAL A 5 8.53 -11.56 9.78
N ASP A 6 8.64 -12.81 10.24
CA ASP A 6 9.90 -13.57 10.41
C ASP A 6 10.17 -14.35 9.10
N GLU A 7 11.34 -14.18 8.52
CA GLU A 7 11.71 -14.55 7.13
C GLU A 7 11.97 -16.05 6.89
N ARG A 8 11.54 -16.95 7.79
CA ARG A 8 11.96 -18.36 7.76
C ARG A 8 10.95 -19.36 7.19
N ASP A 9 9.82 -18.92 6.64
CA ASP A 9 8.73 -19.83 6.20
C ASP A 9 8.31 -19.72 4.71
N ILE A 10 9.17 -19.26 3.80
CA ILE A 10 8.84 -19.21 2.36
C ILE A 10 9.64 -20.26 1.57
N SER A 11 9.00 -21.37 1.24
CA SER A 11 9.48 -22.37 0.27
C SER A 11 9.26 -21.91 -1.18
N PRO A 12 10.18 -22.19 -2.14
CA PRO A 12 10.14 -21.61 -3.48
C PRO A 12 9.47 -22.55 -4.50
N SER A 13 8.21 -22.29 -4.86
CA SER A 13 7.52 -22.93 -6.00
C SER A 13 7.20 -21.91 -7.11
N HIS A 14 8.24 -21.36 -7.72
CA HIS A 14 8.14 -20.32 -8.77
C HIS A 14 8.27 -20.85 -10.21
N LYS A 15 7.88 -22.11 -10.48
CA LYS A 15 8.03 -22.73 -11.81
C LYS A 15 6.78 -23.46 -12.31
N PHE A 16 5.64 -22.76 -12.39
CA PHE A 16 4.47 -23.32 -13.08
C PHE A 16 3.64 -22.32 -13.91
N TYR A 17 3.87 -21.01 -13.77
CA TYR A 17 3.01 -19.99 -14.42
C TYR A 17 3.36 -19.66 -15.87
N ASN A 18 4.55 -20.01 -16.37
CA ASN A 18 5.01 -19.61 -17.71
C ASN A 18 4.64 -20.64 -18.82
N SER A 19 3.57 -21.41 -18.67
CA SER A 19 3.23 -22.48 -19.64
C SER A 19 1.74 -22.67 -19.92
N LEU A 20 0.88 -21.71 -19.58
CA LEU A 20 -0.52 -21.75 -20.00
C LEU A 20 -0.71 -20.86 -21.23
N PRO A 21 -1.37 -21.34 -22.31
CA PRO A 21 -1.65 -20.52 -23.48
C PRO A 21 -2.63 -19.39 -23.13
N ASP A 22 -2.47 -18.25 -23.79
CA ASP A 22 -3.38 -17.11 -23.70
C ASP A 22 -4.79 -17.54 -24.16
N VAL A 23 -5.66 -17.82 -23.20
CA VAL A 23 -7.09 -18.02 -23.45
C VAL A 23 -7.74 -16.65 -23.27
N ASP A 24 -8.18 -16.07 -24.38
CA ASP A 24 -9.06 -14.90 -24.36
C ASP A 24 -10.36 -15.27 -23.64
N VAL A 25 -10.46 -14.90 -22.36
CA VAL A 25 -11.70 -15.02 -21.60
C VAL A 25 -12.55 -13.81 -21.95
N GLU A 26 -13.37 -13.94 -22.99
CA GLU A 26 -14.52 -13.07 -23.21
C GLU A 26 -15.45 -13.22 -22.00
N LYS A 27 -15.35 -12.30 -21.04
CA LYS A 27 -16.24 -12.27 -19.87
C LYS A 27 -17.55 -11.63 -20.29
N ASP A 28 -18.55 -12.46 -20.53
CA ASP A 28 -19.92 -12.04 -20.77
C ASP A 28 -20.44 -11.26 -19.55
N GLU A 29 -20.72 -9.97 -19.74
CA GLU A 29 -21.15 -9.04 -18.68
C GLU A 29 -22.47 -9.48 -18.00
N GLN A 30 -23.25 -10.39 -18.60
CA GLN A 30 -24.49 -10.89 -18.00
C GLN A 30 -24.28 -11.89 -16.85
N GLU A 31 -23.22 -12.71 -16.85
CA GLU A 31 -22.99 -13.66 -15.75
C GLU A 31 -22.51 -12.97 -14.47
N VAL A 32 -21.77 -11.87 -14.60
CA VAL A 32 -21.25 -11.07 -13.49
C VAL A 32 -22.38 -10.39 -12.71
N GLY A 33 -23.44 -9.96 -13.41
CA GLY A 33 -24.62 -9.31 -12.80
C GLY A 33 -25.46 -10.26 -11.94
N LEU A 34 -25.60 -11.52 -12.36
CA LEU A 34 -26.33 -12.54 -11.59
C LEU A 34 -25.56 -12.93 -10.32
N LEU A 35 -24.24 -13.08 -10.42
CA LEU A 35 -23.38 -13.30 -9.25
C LEU A 35 -23.50 -12.15 -8.24
N TYR A 36 -23.52 -10.90 -8.69
CA TYR A 36 -23.66 -9.73 -7.82
C TYR A 36 -25.02 -9.69 -7.10
N SER A 37 -26.10 -10.05 -7.81
CA SER A 37 -27.45 -10.12 -7.24
C SER A 37 -27.59 -11.24 -6.20
N ILE A 38 -26.99 -12.41 -6.46
CA ILE A 38 -27.00 -13.55 -5.54
C ILE A 38 -26.17 -13.23 -4.28
N VAL A 39 -24.96 -12.68 -4.45
CA VAL A 39 -24.08 -12.30 -3.33
C VAL A 39 -24.76 -11.22 -2.48
N SER A 40 -25.37 -10.19 -3.08
CA SER A 40 -26.09 -9.15 -2.33
C SER A 40 -27.30 -9.68 -1.56
N SER A 41 -27.97 -10.72 -2.05
CA SER A 41 -29.14 -11.32 -1.40
C SER A 41 -28.77 -12.24 -0.23
N VAL A 42 -27.60 -12.91 -0.30
CA VAL A 42 -27.10 -13.80 0.75
C VAL A 42 -26.44 -13.02 1.90
N VAL A 43 -25.81 -11.87 1.61
CA VAL A 43 -25.08 -11.01 2.58
C VAL A 43 -26.01 -10.32 3.59
N LEU A 44 -27.29 -10.12 3.28
CA LEU A 44 -28.24 -9.53 4.23
C LEU A 44 -28.67 -10.49 5.36
N CYS A 45 -28.35 -11.79 5.27
CA CYS A 45 -28.94 -12.78 6.17
C CYS A 45 -28.00 -13.40 7.21
N ASN A 46 -26.66 -13.40 7.08
CA ASN A 46 -25.85 -14.07 8.11
C ASN A 46 -24.39 -13.60 8.29
N THR A 47 -24.08 -13.31 9.55
CA THR A 47 -22.79 -13.52 10.26
C THR A 47 -21.61 -12.57 10.00
N ALA A 48 -21.54 -11.54 10.85
CA ALA A 48 -20.36 -11.04 11.58
C ALA A 48 -18.99 -10.91 10.86
N VAL A 49 -18.67 -9.67 10.49
CA VAL A 49 -17.36 -8.97 10.55
C VAL A 49 -16.21 -9.49 9.65
N ARG A 50 -16.12 -10.77 9.26
CA ARG A 50 -15.00 -11.26 8.41
C ARG A 50 -15.24 -11.08 6.91
N GLU A 51 -16.49 -11.14 6.47
CA GLU A 51 -16.88 -10.97 5.05
C GLU A 51 -16.86 -9.51 4.61
N ALA A 52 -16.97 -8.54 5.52
CA ALA A 52 -16.88 -7.11 5.18
C ALA A 52 -15.53 -6.73 4.56
N HIS A 53 -14.46 -7.46 4.90
CA HIS A 53 -13.12 -7.27 4.34
C HIS A 53 -13.02 -7.79 2.90
N ILE A 54 -13.70 -8.89 2.59
CA ILE A 54 -13.75 -9.48 1.24
C ILE A 54 -14.71 -8.67 0.36
N ILE A 55 -15.86 -8.28 0.88
CA ILE A 55 -16.87 -7.51 0.14
C ILE A 55 -16.34 -6.13 -0.23
N MET A 56 -15.56 -5.45 0.62
CA MET A 56 -14.91 -4.18 0.25
C MET A 56 -13.95 -4.33 -0.95
N TYR A 57 -13.24 -5.46 -1.04
CA TYR A 57 -12.32 -5.76 -2.15
C TYR A 57 -13.05 -6.03 -3.47
N LEU A 58 -14.33 -6.44 -3.42
CA LEU A 58 -15.14 -6.75 -4.60
C LEU A 58 -15.97 -5.56 -5.11
N LEU A 59 -16.24 -4.56 -4.27
CA LEU A 59 -17.00 -3.35 -4.64
C LEU A 59 -16.13 -2.22 -5.21
N CYS A 60 -14.81 -2.27 -5.04
CA CYS A 60 -13.89 -1.26 -5.58
C CYS A 60 -13.19 -1.83 -6.81
N PRO A 61 -13.58 -1.45 -8.04
CA PRO A 61 -12.81 -1.80 -9.22
C PRO A 61 -11.39 -1.21 -9.06
N GLN A 62 -10.40 -2.08 -8.88
CA GLN A 62 -8.98 -1.72 -8.85
C GLN A 62 -8.57 -1.36 -10.28
N ASP A 63 -8.92 -0.15 -10.72
CA ASP A 63 -8.39 0.43 -11.96
C ASP A 63 -6.94 0.88 -11.69
N ASP A 64 -6.04 -0.10 -11.68
CA ASP A 64 -4.60 0.01 -11.39
C ASP A 64 -3.82 0.72 -12.51
N SER A 65 -4.49 1.26 -13.54
CA SER A 65 -3.84 1.62 -14.81
C SER A 65 -3.08 2.95 -14.82
N ASP A 66 -3.18 3.82 -13.80
CA ASP A 66 -2.50 5.13 -13.83
C ASP A 66 -2.04 5.66 -12.45
N PHE A 67 -1.90 4.78 -11.45
CA PHE A 67 -1.35 5.23 -10.16
C PHE A 67 0.15 5.48 -10.26
N GLN A 68 0.57 6.71 -9.94
CA GLN A 68 1.97 7.09 -9.89
C GLN A 68 2.50 7.03 -8.46
N PRO A 69 3.54 6.22 -8.18
CA PRO A 69 4.16 6.18 -6.87
C PRO A 69 4.56 7.56 -6.39
N THR A 70 4.19 7.92 -5.17
CA THR A 70 4.43 9.25 -4.61
C THR A 70 5.31 9.15 -3.37
N LEU A 71 6.35 9.96 -3.30
CA LEU A 71 7.22 10.08 -2.14
C LEU A 71 7.00 11.43 -1.48
N LEU A 72 6.54 11.41 -0.23
CA LEU A 72 6.40 12.58 0.62
C LEU A 72 7.50 12.61 1.68
N ARG A 73 7.93 13.82 2.05
CA ARG A 73 8.83 14.09 3.17
C ARG A 73 8.07 14.79 4.29
N VAL A 74 8.26 14.30 5.50
CA VAL A 74 7.78 14.89 6.74
C VAL A 74 9.01 15.43 7.48
N SER A 75 9.09 16.75 7.64
CA SER A 75 10.27 17.42 8.21
C SER A 75 9.87 18.59 9.09
N ASP A 76 10.63 18.84 10.17
CA ASP A 76 10.51 20.02 11.03
C ASP A 76 11.61 21.08 10.82
N GLU A 77 12.38 20.98 9.74
CA GLU A 77 13.51 21.88 9.42
C GLU A 77 13.10 23.37 9.35
N THR A 78 11.86 23.68 8.98
CA THR A 78 11.32 25.05 8.92
C THR A 78 10.94 25.62 10.30
N GLY A 79 11.11 24.84 11.38
CA GLY A 79 10.69 25.17 12.73
C GLY A 79 9.24 24.75 13.04
N SER A 80 8.55 24.13 12.09
CA SER A 80 7.23 23.52 12.26
C SER A 80 7.15 22.25 11.40
N LEU A 81 6.38 21.27 11.85
CA LEU A 81 6.32 19.97 11.21
C LEU A 81 5.43 20.02 9.95
N GLU A 82 6.04 19.83 8.78
CA GLU A 82 5.39 20.02 7.48
C GLU A 82 5.58 18.79 6.58
N THR A 83 4.65 18.62 5.63
CA THR A 83 4.70 17.56 4.62
C THR A 83 4.85 18.14 3.23
N SER A 84 5.79 17.63 2.44
CA SER A 84 6.06 18.06 1.07
C SER A 84 6.20 16.87 0.13
N ILE A 85 5.80 17.02 -1.13
CA ILE A 85 6.01 16.00 -2.17
C ILE A 85 7.45 16.14 -2.70
N VAL A 86 8.20 15.04 -2.69
CA VAL A 86 9.59 14.99 -3.14
C VAL A 86 9.71 14.36 -4.53
N ALA A 87 8.89 13.36 -4.84
CA ALA A 87 8.86 12.71 -6.14
C ALA A 87 7.49 12.11 -6.45
N GLU A 88 7.17 12.04 -7.74
CA GLU A 88 6.00 11.35 -8.29
C GLU A 88 6.45 10.48 -9.48
N GLY A 89 5.86 9.28 -9.61
CA GLY A 89 6.12 8.32 -10.68
C GLY A 89 7.41 7.52 -10.50
N ASN A 90 8.57 8.19 -10.48
CA ASN A 90 9.88 7.55 -10.33
C ASN A 90 10.54 7.92 -9.00
N LEU A 91 10.60 6.96 -8.09
CA LEU A 91 11.18 7.16 -6.76
C LEU A 91 12.67 6.81 -6.79
N ALA A 92 13.52 7.79 -6.50
CA ALA A 92 14.96 7.56 -6.40
C ALA A 92 15.34 7.26 -4.94
N ARG A 93 16.11 6.20 -4.70
CA ARG A 93 16.57 5.84 -3.34
C ARG A 93 17.41 6.95 -2.69
N GLY A 94 18.08 7.77 -3.51
CA GLY A 94 18.87 8.93 -3.06
C GLY A 94 18.04 10.12 -2.61
N SER A 95 16.70 10.11 -2.79
CA SER A 95 15.80 11.15 -2.27
C SER A 95 15.50 11.01 -0.78
N LEU A 96 15.88 9.88 -0.15
CA LEU A 96 15.71 9.65 1.27
C LEU A 96 16.88 10.28 2.04
N ASP A 97 16.59 11.29 2.87
CA ASP A 97 17.55 11.88 3.80
C ASP A 97 17.41 11.23 5.19
N PRO A 98 18.47 10.63 5.77
CA PRO A 98 18.44 10.09 7.12
C PRO A 98 17.99 11.08 8.22
N LYS A 99 17.98 12.38 7.96
CA LYS A 99 17.54 13.40 8.91
C LYS A 99 16.03 13.59 9.01
N ASP A 100 15.25 13.04 8.09
CA ASP A 100 13.80 13.27 8.00
C ASP A 100 13.02 11.94 7.95
N VAL A 101 11.70 12.03 7.98
CA VAL A 101 10.77 10.91 7.74
C VAL A 101 10.20 10.99 6.32
N PHE A 102 10.02 9.83 5.69
CA PHE A 102 9.46 9.74 4.35
C PHE A 102 8.26 8.79 4.29
N ILE A 103 7.27 9.14 3.47
CA ILE A 103 6.09 8.33 3.20
C ILE A 103 6.10 8.00 1.70
N ALA A 104 6.26 6.73 1.36
CA ALA A 104 6.23 6.24 -0.01
C ALA A 104 4.91 5.52 -0.27
N ASP A 105 4.06 6.11 -1.10
CA ASP A 105 2.78 5.55 -1.51
C ASP A 105 2.90 4.88 -2.88
N THR A 106 2.54 3.59 -2.95
CA THR A 106 2.55 2.80 -4.18
C THR A 106 1.14 2.53 -4.73
N GLY A 107 0.09 3.04 -4.07
CA GLY A 107 -1.30 2.76 -4.40
C GLY A 107 -1.82 1.45 -3.82
N LYS A 108 -0.91 0.50 -3.53
CA LYS A 108 -1.22 -0.83 -2.99
C LYS A 108 -0.73 -1.02 -1.56
N GLU A 109 0.36 -0.34 -1.22
CA GLU A 109 0.97 -0.31 0.10
C GLU A 109 1.64 1.05 0.32
N VAL A 110 1.61 1.54 1.56
CA VAL A 110 2.34 2.74 1.98
C VAL A 110 3.48 2.34 2.91
N PHE A 111 4.69 2.79 2.59
CA PHE A 111 5.86 2.64 3.45
C PHE A 111 6.16 3.95 4.17
N VAL A 112 6.33 3.87 5.49
CA VAL A 112 6.81 4.99 6.30
C VAL A 112 8.26 4.70 6.68
N TRP A 113 9.20 5.37 6.02
CA TRP A 113 10.62 5.24 6.29
C TRP A 113 11.06 6.31 7.29
N ILE A 114 11.65 5.88 8.40
CA ILE A 114 12.09 6.74 9.50
C ILE A 114 13.60 6.83 9.44
N GLY A 115 14.10 8.02 9.10
CA GLY A 115 15.53 8.33 9.09
C GLY A 115 16.20 8.12 10.44
N SER A 116 17.46 7.69 10.44
CA SER A 116 18.22 7.45 11.67
C SER A 116 18.50 8.72 12.48
N GLY A 117 18.51 9.88 11.82
CA GLY A 117 18.66 11.23 12.38
C GLY A 117 17.35 12.02 12.49
N ALA A 118 16.19 11.41 12.19
CA ALA A 118 14.90 12.06 12.29
C ALA A 118 14.63 12.57 13.71
N SER A 119 13.99 13.73 13.78
CA SER A 119 13.60 14.36 15.03
C SER A 119 12.58 13.49 15.78
N SER A 120 12.52 13.67 17.10
CA SER A 120 11.52 12.97 17.92
C SER A 120 10.09 13.35 17.51
N ALA A 121 9.88 14.60 17.07
CA ALA A 121 8.58 15.07 16.61
C ALA A 121 8.19 14.44 15.27
N GLU A 122 9.12 14.36 14.32
CA GLU A 122 8.90 13.69 13.03
C GLU A 122 8.55 12.21 13.22
N ASN A 123 9.34 11.50 14.03
CA ASN A 123 9.14 10.07 14.29
C ASN A 123 7.77 9.80 14.97
N GLN A 124 7.41 10.59 15.99
CA GLN A 124 6.13 10.44 16.70
C GLN A 124 4.91 10.70 15.79
N ASN A 125 5.05 11.60 14.82
CA ASN A 125 3.96 11.98 13.92
C ASN A 125 3.99 11.25 12.57
N ALA A 126 5.02 10.48 12.26
CA ALA A 126 5.21 9.77 11.00
C ALA A 126 3.96 8.97 10.57
N LEU A 127 3.45 8.12 11.46
CA LEU A 127 2.25 7.31 11.24
C LEU A 127 0.96 8.15 11.13
N PRO A 128 0.69 9.10 12.05
CA PRO A 128 -0.40 10.05 11.89
C PRO A 128 -0.41 10.77 10.54
N TYR A 129 0.74 11.24 10.04
CA TYR A 129 0.83 11.88 8.73
C TYR A 129 0.52 10.90 7.60
N ALA A 130 1.03 9.67 7.64
CA ALA A 130 0.73 8.65 6.64
C ALA A 130 -0.77 8.32 6.59
N HIS A 131 -1.41 8.14 7.74
CA HIS A 131 -2.85 7.91 7.80
C HIS A 131 -3.65 9.13 7.31
N ASN A 132 -3.30 10.34 7.74
CA ASN A 132 -3.98 11.57 7.31
C ASN A 132 -3.83 11.82 5.81
N TYR A 133 -2.69 11.46 5.24
CA TYR A 133 -2.45 11.47 3.81
C TYR A 133 -3.37 10.46 3.11
N LEU A 134 -3.37 9.19 3.56
CA LEU A 134 -4.19 8.12 2.99
C LEU A 134 -5.69 8.44 2.97
N MET A 135 -6.22 9.07 4.01
CA MET A 135 -7.63 9.49 4.06
C MET A 135 -8.04 10.47 2.95
N LYS A 136 -7.08 11.11 2.28
CA LYS A 136 -7.30 12.03 1.16
C LYS A 136 -7.07 11.38 -0.21
N THR A 137 -6.65 10.12 -0.24
CA THR A 137 -6.38 9.34 -1.46
C THR A 137 -7.60 8.50 -1.87
N LYS A 138 -7.50 7.80 -3.00
CA LYS A 138 -8.52 6.84 -3.46
C LYS A 138 -8.44 5.49 -2.73
N HIS A 139 -7.40 5.27 -1.94
CA HIS A 139 -7.07 3.98 -1.34
C HIS A 139 -6.76 4.10 0.18
N PRO A 140 -7.68 4.65 0.99
CA PRO A 140 -7.43 4.97 2.40
C PRO A 140 -7.21 3.75 3.33
N LEU A 141 -7.43 2.53 2.82
CA LEU A 141 -7.40 1.28 3.58
C LEU A 141 -6.20 0.39 3.26
N VAL A 142 -5.28 0.84 2.39
CA VAL A 142 -4.07 0.05 2.08
C VAL A 142 -3.20 -0.14 3.33
N PRO A 143 -2.44 -1.25 3.39
CA PRO A 143 -1.50 -1.47 4.48
C PRO A 143 -0.47 -0.34 4.57
N VAL A 144 -0.11 -0.01 5.82
CA VAL A 144 0.96 0.93 6.16
C VAL A 144 2.06 0.16 6.89
N THR A 145 3.28 0.18 6.34
CA THR A 145 4.44 -0.52 6.88
C THR A 145 5.51 0.48 7.31
N CYS A 146 5.85 0.50 8.60
CA CYS A 146 6.92 1.36 9.13
C CYS A 146 8.27 0.66 9.06
N ILE A 147 9.27 1.38 8.56
CA ILE A 147 10.63 0.90 8.33
C ILE A 147 11.59 1.92 8.93
N LYS A 148 12.64 1.44 9.61
CA LYS A 148 13.72 2.30 10.09
C LYS A 148 14.88 2.24 9.10
N ASP A 149 15.58 3.36 8.95
CA ASP A 149 16.86 3.42 8.24
C ASP A 149 17.81 2.29 8.68
N GLY A 150 18.35 1.55 7.69
CA GLY A 150 19.18 0.37 7.89
C GLY A 150 18.42 -0.92 8.20
N ARG A 151 17.08 -0.93 8.18
CA ARG A 151 16.22 -2.13 8.31
C ARG A 151 15.23 -2.26 7.16
N GLU A 152 15.60 -1.80 5.98
CA GLU A 152 14.78 -1.86 4.79
C GLU A 152 14.50 -3.31 4.37
N THR A 153 13.25 -3.59 4.01
CA THR A 153 12.85 -4.88 3.47
C THR A 153 13.10 -4.93 1.96
N SER A 154 13.16 -6.15 1.40
CA SER A 154 13.23 -6.33 -0.06
C SER A 154 12.05 -5.68 -0.79
N ALA A 155 10.85 -5.70 -0.18
CA ALA A 155 9.66 -5.05 -0.72
C ALA A 155 9.83 -3.51 -0.80
N PHE A 156 10.37 -2.89 0.25
CA PHE A 156 10.67 -1.46 0.23
C PHE A 156 11.75 -1.10 -0.78
N ASN A 157 12.82 -1.90 -0.88
CA ASN A 157 13.86 -1.58 -1.87
C ASN A 157 13.36 -1.71 -3.32
N ALA A 158 12.39 -2.60 -3.57
CA ALA A 158 11.82 -2.82 -4.90
C ALA A 158 10.97 -1.64 -5.42
N ILE A 159 10.53 -0.71 -4.57
CA ILE A 159 9.75 0.46 -5.00
C ILE A 159 10.62 1.59 -5.57
N PHE A 160 11.93 1.55 -5.34
CA PHE A 160 12.89 2.50 -5.90
C PHE A 160 13.50 1.95 -7.19
N ARG A 161 13.71 2.81 -8.18
CA ARG A 161 14.34 2.47 -9.48
C ARG A 161 15.74 3.04 -9.62
#